data_AF-A0A543G6U6-F1
#
_entry.id   AF-A0A543G6U6-F1
#
_cell.length_a   1.000
_cell.length_b   1.000
_cell.length_c   1.000
_cell.angle_alpha   90.00
_cell.angle_beta   90.00
_cell.angle_gamma   90.00
#
_symmetry.space_group_name_H-M   'P 1'
#
loop_
_entity.id
_entity.type
_entity.pdbx_description
1 polymer ?
#
loop_
_entity_poly.entity_id
_entity_poly.type
_entity_poly.pdbx_seq_one_letter_code
_entity_poly.pdbx_strand_id
1 'polypeptide(L)'
;MGLLLLLTAGLIAFKTNQNAIDDQILTYTVDTKTQDLQLFWKNDKGETFKSIQNLKNYVESKTLTLTFAMNGGMFNKDFSPQGLFIQNKKIRMILDTADGNGNFYLKPNGIFYITTDNKPFVCKTTNFNYNGKIKYATQSGPMLIIDGQVHSAFKDGSTNLNIRNGVGILPDNRVVFAMSKTEINFYDFAKYFQRLGCKNALYLDGFVSRTYLPEKNWIQTDGNFGVIFGVTVKKNK
;
A
#
# COMPACT_ATOMS: atom_id res chain seq x y z
N MET A 1 -10.38 61.82 25.53
CA MET A 1 -9.32 60.90 25.05
C MET A 1 -9.76 59.48 25.41
N GLY A 2 -10.58 58.85 24.56
CA GLY A 2 -11.13 57.50 24.82
C GLY A 2 -10.32 56.46 24.06
N LEU A 3 -9.74 55.50 24.78
CA LEU A 3 -8.87 54.46 24.23
C LEU A 3 -9.74 53.30 23.71
N LEU A 4 -9.71 53.08 22.40
CA LEU A 4 -10.37 51.96 21.72
C LEU A 4 -9.49 50.70 21.86
N LEU A 5 -9.94 49.69 22.61
CA LEU A 5 -9.30 48.38 22.68
C LEU A 5 -9.87 47.48 21.58
N LEU A 6 -9.13 47.35 20.48
CA LEU A 6 -9.38 46.35 19.44
C LEU A 6 -8.86 45.00 19.91
N LEU A 7 -9.79 44.12 20.32
CA LEU A 7 -9.53 42.69 20.48
C LEU A 7 -9.49 42.03 19.09
N THR A 8 -8.29 41.84 18.54
CA THR A 8 -8.09 40.99 17.37
C THR A 8 -8.06 39.53 17.80
N ALA A 9 -9.11 38.79 17.44
CA ALA A 9 -9.13 37.34 17.59
C ALA A 9 -8.11 36.70 16.63
N GLY A 10 -7.08 36.07 17.18
CA GLY A 10 -6.11 35.29 16.42
C GLY A 10 -6.73 33.98 15.92
N LEU A 11 -7.06 33.90 14.64
CA LEU A 11 -7.27 32.63 13.93
C LEU A 11 -5.90 32.00 13.67
N ILE A 12 -5.43 31.18 14.61
CA ILE A 12 -4.17 30.45 14.45
C ILE A 12 -4.34 29.32 13.43
N ALA A 13 -3.46 29.33 12.44
CA ALA A 13 -3.43 28.48 11.26
C ALA A 13 -3.22 26.99 11.59
N PHE A 14 -4.28 26.20 11.56
CA PHE A 14 -4.20 24.72 11.52
C PHE A 14 -4.29 24.13 10.09
N LYS A 15 -4.54 24.97 9.07
CA LYS A 15 -4.75 24.53 7.68
C LYS A 15 -3.47 24.34 6.85
N THR A 16 -2.30 24.75 7.33
CA THR A 16 -1.06 24.75 6.53
C THR A 16 -0.33 23.40 6.51
N ASN A 17 -0.28 22.68 7.63
CA ASN A 17 0.47 21.41 7.72
C ASN A 17 -0.23 20.22 7.03
N GLN A 18 -1.55 20.22 6.91
CA GLN A 18 -2.30 19.10 6.30
C GLN A 18 -2.10 19.03 4.79
N ASN A 19 -2.25 20.17 4.10
CA ASN A 19 -2.00 20.26 2.66
C ASN A 19 -0.56 19.87 2.32
N ALA A 20 0.40 20.23 3.18
CA ALA A 20 1.81 19.88 2.99
C ALA A 20 2.08 18.37 3.04
N ILE A 21 1.37 17.59 3.85
CA ILE A 21 1.52 16.12 3.86
C ILE A 21 0.90 15.54 2.59
N ASP A 22 -0.31 15.96 2.23
CA ASP A 22 -1.03 15.41 1.07
C ASP A 22 -0.23 15.63 -0.23
N ASP A 23 0.40 16.80 -0.40
CA ASP A 23 1.27 17.11 -1.55
C ASP A 23 2.54 16.23 -1.61
N GLN A 24 2.97 15.70 -0.46
CA GLN A 24 4.11 14.79 -0.34
C GLN A 24 3.73 13.32 -0.58
N ILE A 25 2.46 12.98 -0.80
CA ILE A 25 2.04 11.61 -1.08
C ILE A 25 1.74 11.43 -2.58
N LEU A 26 2.38 10.45 -3.19
CA LEU A 26 2.01 9.93 -4.50
C LEU A 26 0.87 8.91 -4.33
N THR A 27 -0.28 9.20 -4.91
CA THR A 27 -1.48 8.37 -4.75
C THR A 27 -2.00 7.85 -6.08
N TYR A 28 -2.44 6.60 -6.11
CA TYR A 28 -3.09 5.96 -7.25
C TYR A 28 -4.32 5.19 -6.77
N THR A 29 -5.44 5.30 -7.50
CA THR A 29 -6.69 4.63 -7.15
C THR A 29 -7.07 3.65 -8.25
N VAL A 30 -7.55 2.46 -7.86
CA VAL A 30 -7.91 1.38 -8.75
C VAL A 30 -9.31 0.89 -8.45
N ASP A 31 -10.17 0.85 -9.46
CA ASP A 31 -11.42 0.10 -9.42
C ASP A 31 -11.17 -1.32 -9.95
N THR A 32 -11.16 -2.32 -9.05
CA THR A 32 -10.90 -3.71 -9.40
C THR A 32 -11.99 -4.37 -10.25
N LYS A 33 -13.15 -3.72 -10.44
CA LYS A 33 -14.19 -4.20 -11.35
C LYS A 33 -13.90 -3.87 -12.81
N THR A 34 -13.14 -2.79 -13.06
CA THR A 34 -12.91 -2.25 -14.41
C THR A 34 -11.43 -2.28 -14.81
N GLN A 35 -10.52 -2.25 -13.83
CA GLN A 35 -9.08 -2.29 -14.02
C GLN A 35 -8.49 -3.62 -13.53
N ASP A 36 -7.51 -4.13 -14.27
CA ASP A 36 -6.87 -5.41 -13.96
C ASP A 36 -5.71 -5.24 -12.99
N LEU A 37 -6.03 -5.22 -11.69
CA LEU A 37 -5.07 -5.26 -10.59
C LEU A 37 -4.64 -6.70 -10.29
N GLN A 38 -3.34 -6.94 -10.34
CA GLN A 38 -2.73 -8.25 -10.08
C GLN A 38 -1.60 -8.16 -9.07
N LEU A 39 -1.29 -9.31 -8.45
CA LEU A 39 -0.08 -9.53 -7.66
C LEU A 39 0.90 -10.41 -8.44
N PHE A 40 2.12 -9.91 -8.61
CA PHE A 40 3.21 -10.58 -9.28
C PHE A 40 4.30 -10.97 -8.28
N TRP A 41 4.93 -12.13 -8.50
CA TRP A 41 6.08 -12.56 -7.70
C TRP A 41 7.14 -13.22 -8.58
N LYS A 42 6.75 -14.29 -9.28
CA LYS A 42 7.62 -15.06 -10.17
C LYS A 42 7.12 -15.04 -11.61
N ASN A 43 8.04 -15.12 -12.56
CA ASN A 43 7.75 -15.31 -13.98
C ASN A 43 7.39 -16.79 -14.29
N ASP A 44 7.14 -17.08 -15.57
CA ASP A 44 6.75 -18.41 -16.04
C ASP A 44 7.84 -19.48 -15.83
N LYS A 45 9.10 -19.07 -15.63
CA LYS A 45 10.25 -19.94 -15.33
C LYS A 45 10.47 -20.16 -13.82
N GLY A 46 9.64 -19.54 -12.98
CA GLY A 46 9.78 -19.60 -11.52
C GLY A 46 10.80 -18.61 -10.93
N GLU A 47 11.35 -17.71 -11.74
CA GLU A 47 12.32 -16.69 -11.31
C GLU A 47 11.58 -15.48 -10.73
N THR A 48 12.03 -14.99 -9.57
CA THR A 48 11.43 -13.81 -8.92
C THR A 48 11.73 -12.53 -9.72
N PHE A 49 10.73 -11.65 -9.89
CA PHE A 49 10.89 -10.41 -10.65
C PHE A 49 11.91 -9.46 -10.02
N LYS A 50 11.87 -9.29 -8.68
CA LYS A 50 12.75 -8.41 -7.88
C LYS A 50 12.61 -6.89 -8.14
N SER A 51 12.43 -6.46 -9.39
CA SER A 51 12.32 -5.06 -9.78
C SER A 51 11.08 -4.81 -10.63
N ILE A 52 10.63 -3.56 -10.64
CA ILE A 52 9.53 -3.13 -11.51
C ILE A 52 9.93 -3.23 -12.99
N GLN A 53 11.20 -3.00 -13.33
CA GLN A 53 11.69 -3.13 -14.72
C GLN A 53 11.51 -4.55 -15.24
N ASN A 54 11.84 -5.56 -14.42
CA ASN A 54 11.67 -6.96 -14.81
C ASN A 54 10.20 -7.32 -14.97
N LEU A 55 9.32 -6.83 -14.09
CA LEU A 55 7.88 -6.99 -14.24
C LEU A 55 7.37 -6.32 -15.53
N LYS A 56 7.78 -5.07 -15.79
CA LYS A 56 7.41 -4.30 -16.98
C LYS A 56 7.79 -5.04 -18.25
N ASN A 57 9.05 -5.49 -18.35
CA ASN A 57 9.52 -6.28 -19.49
C ASN A 57 8.69 -7.56 -19.69
N TYR A 58 8.37 -8.25 -18.60
CA TYR A 58 7.56 -9.46 -18.64
C TYR A 58 6.14 -9.19 -19.16
N VAL A 59 5.40 -8.23 -18.60
CA VAL A 59 4.02 -7.99 -19.03
C VAL A 59 3.96 -7.44 -20.46
N GLU A 60 4.94 -6.65 -20.87
CA GLU A 60 5.01 -6.11 -22.23
C GLU A 60 5.35 -7.17 -23.27
N SER A 61 6.15 -8.19 -22.90
CA SER A 61 6.33 -9.38 -23.73
C SER A 61 5.03 -10.16 -23.96
N LYS A 62 4.01 -9.95 -23.11
CA LYS A 62 2.68 -10.57 -23.21
C LYS A 62 1.64 -9.65 -23.88
N THR A 63 2.07 -8.63 -24.63
CA THR A 63 1.18 -7.66 -25.30
C THR A 63 0.28 -6.88 -24.34
N LEU A 64 0.72 -6.70 -23.09
CA LEU A 64 0.11 -5.80 -22.13
C LEU A 64 0.95 -4.53 -22.00
N THR A 65 0.40 -3.51 -21.37
CA THR A 65 1.12 -2.32 -20.91
C THR A 65 0.97 -2.23 -19.41
N LEU A 66 2.09 -2.09 -18.69
CA LEU A 66 2.09 -1.79 -17.27
C LEU A 66 1.74 -0.31 -17.08
N THR A 67 0.64 0.00 -16.41
CA THR A 67 0.21 1.41 -16.18
C THR A 67 0.46 1.86 -14.75
N PHE A 68 0.58 0.92 -13.82
CA PHE A 68 0.98 1.16 -12.44
C PHE A 68 1.74 -0.03 -11.90
N ALA A 69 2.76 0.21 -11.07
CA ALA A 69 3.32 -0.80 -10.18
C ALA A 69 3.82 -0.22 -8.86
N MET A 70 3.77 -1.04 -7.81
CA MET A 70 4.28 -0.72 -6.48
C MET A 70 4.75 -2.02 -5.80
N ASN A 71 5.85 -1.97 -5.05
CA ASN A 71 6.25 -3.13 -4.24
C ASN A 71 5.13 -3.51 -3.23
N GLY A 72 4.95 -4.81 -3.05
CA GLY A 72 3.86 -5.39 -2.27
C GLY A 72 4.20 -5.64 -0.81
N GLY A 73 3.65 -6.72 -0.24
CA GLY A 73 3.91 -7.10 1.14
C GLY A 73 5.38 -7.42 1.41
N MET A 74 5.70 -7.54 2.70
CA MET A 74 7.04 -7.85 3.18
C MET A 74 7.52 -9.22 2.68
N PHE A 75 8.84 -9.40 2.66
CA PHE A 75 9.48 -10.57 2.08
C PHE A 75 10.73 -10.97 2.87
N ASN A 76 11.10 -12.24 2.77
CA ASN A 76 12.30 -12.82 3.39
C ASN A 76 13.55 -12.55 2.53
N LYS A 77 14.74 -12.82 3.07
CA LYS A 77 16.02 -12.58 2.36
C LYS A 77 16.14 -13.25 0.98
N ASP A 78 15.39 -14.33 0.75
CA ASP A 78 15.31 -15.06 -0.52
C ASP A 78 14.25 -14.51 -1.49
N PHE A 79 13.63 -13.37 -1.16
CA PHE A 79 12.53 -12.73 -1.89
C PHE A 79 11.21 -13.52 -1.87
N SER A 80 11.06 -14.52 -1.00
CA SER A 80 9.76 -15.14 -0.74
C SER A 80 8.87 -14.19 0.08
N PRO A 81 7.55 -14.13 -0.19
CA PRO A 81 6.63 -13.35 0.61
C PRO A 81 6.69 -13.78 2.09
N GLN A 82 6.71 -12.82 2.99
CA GLN A 82 6.60 -13.07 4.42
C GLN A 82 5.11 -13.25 4.77
N GLY A 83 4.76 -14.44 5.22
CA GLY A 83 3.37 -14.83 5.48
C GLY A 83 2.53 -15.02 4.23
N LEU A 84 1.21 -14.88 4.36
CA LEU A 84 0.24 -15.31 3.36
C LEU A 84 0.52 -14.65 2.00
N PHE A 85 0.63 -15.48 0.97
CA PHE A 85 0.60 -15.03 -0.41
C PHE A 85 -0.29 -15.95 -1.25
N ILE A 86 -1.29 -15.36 -1.88
CA ILE A 86 -2.19 -16.04 -2.82
C ILE A 86 -2.01 -15.36 -4.18
N GLN A 87 -1.71 -16.15 -5.20
CA GLN A 87 -1.58 -15.68 -6.57
C GLN A 87 -2.41 -16.57 -7.50
N ASN A 88 -3.31 -15.95 -8.26
CA ASN A 88 -4.19 -16.64 -9.20
C ASN A 88 -4.96 -17.80 -8.54
N LYS A 89 -5.58 -17.54 -7.37
CA LYS A 89 -6.35 -18.50 -6.56
C LYS A 89 -5.53 -19.64 -5.94
N LYS A 90 -4.20 -19.62 -6.06
CA LYS A 90 -3.31 -20.62 -5.46
C LYS A 90 -2.59 -20.01 -4.25
N ILE A 91 -2.70 -20.69 -3.11
CA ILE A 91 -1.86 -20.39 -1.94
C ILE A 91 -0.43 -20.75 -2.30
N ARG A 92 0.47 -19.77 -2.22
CA ARG A 92 1.90 -19.90 -2.50
C ARG A 92 2.73 -19.85 -1.23
N MET A 93 2.30 -19.05 -0.26
CA MET A 93 2.86 -18.96 1.08
C MET A 93 1.71 -18.99 2.08
N ILE A 94 1.90 -19.69 3.20
CA ILE A 94 0.89 -19.85 4.24
C ILE A 94 0.78 -18.59 5.13
N LEU A 95 -0.36 -18.44 5.80
CA LEU A 95 -0.59 -17.39 6.77
C LEU A 95 0.44 -17.46 7.90
N ASP A 96 1.03 -16.31 8.25
CA ASP A 96 1.94 -16.19 9.39
C ASP A 96 1.20 -15.50 10.55
N THR A 97 1.05 -16.22 11.66
CA THR A 97 0.41 -15.73 12.89
C THR A 97 1.40 -15.63 14.05
N ALA A 98 2.69 -15.82 13.79
CA ALA A 98 3.72 -15.84 14.81
C ALA A 98 3.89 -14.46 15.47
N ASP A 99 4.52 -14.47 16.63
CA ASP A 99 5.09 -13.29 17.25
C ASP A 99 6.55 -13.13 16.82
N GLY A 100 7.04 -11.90 16.77
CA GLY A 100 8.39 -11.61 16.32
C GLY A 100 8.74 -10.13 16.41
N ASN A 101 9.89 -9.78 15.83
CA ASN A 101 10.43 -8.42 15.85
C ASN A 101 10.31 -7.74 14.48
N GLY A 102 10.16 -6.42 14.50
CA GLY A 102 10.08 -5.60 13.30
C GLY A 102 8.64 -5.38 12.81
N ASN A 103 8.51 -4.56 11.76
CA ASN A 103 7.22 -4.03 11.31
C ASN A 103 6.18 -5.12 10.98
N PHE A 104 6.60 -6.25 10.39
CA PHE A 104 5.70 -7.35 10.05
C PHE A 104 4.93 -7.89 11.27
N TYR A 105 5.59 -7.93 12.43
CA TYR A 105 5.03 -8.49 13.67
C TYR A 105 4.49 -7.41 14.61
N LEU A 106 4.50 -6.13 14.20
CA LEU A 106 3.83 -5.06 14.95
C LEU A 106 2.31 -5.21 14.81
N LYS A 107 1.68 -5.80 15.83
CA LYS A 107 0.26 -6.18 15.81
C LYS A 107 -0.66 -4.96 16.07
N PRO A 108 -1.82 -4.87 15.38
CA PRO A 108 -2.25 -5.81 14.35
C PRO A 108 -1.50 -5.59 13.03
N ASN A 109 -0.98 -6.68 12.47
CA ASN A 109 -0.62 -6.77 11.07
C ASN A 109 -1.84 -7.23 10.27
N GLY A 110 -1.75 -7.25 8.94
CA GLY A 110 -2.93 -7.45 8.12
C GLY A 110 -2.67 -8.05 6.75
N ILE A 111 -3.78 -8.24 6.04
CA ILE A 111 -3.82 -8.86 4.72
C ILE A 111 -4.62 -7.96 3.80
N PHE A 112 -4.00 -7.58 2.68
CA PHE A 112 -4.73 -7.13 1.51
C PHE A 112 -5.11 -8.34 0.68
N TYR A 113 -6.36 -8.43 0.24
CA TYR A 113 -6.80 -9.49 -0.67
C TYR A 113 -7.88 -9.01 -1.64
N ILE A 114 -7.97 -9.71 -2.78
CA ILE A 114 -9.02 -9.55 -3.79
C ILE A 114 -9.72 -10.89 -3.95
N THR A 115 -11.03 -10.89 -3.84
CA THR A 115 -11.87 -12.08 -4.02
C THR A 115 -11.99 -12.48 -5.49
N THR A 116 -12.54 -13.66 -5.76
CA THR A 116 -12.78 -14.14 -7.13
C THR A 116 -13.84 -13.33 -7.89
N ASP A 117 -14.72 -12.59 -7.20
CA ASP A 117 -15.64 -11.61 -7.76
C ASP A 117 -15.05 -10.18 -7.80
N ASN A 118 -13.72 -10.07 -7.73
CA ASN A 118 -12.95 -8.83 -7.81
C ASN A 118 -13.32 -7.77 -6.75
N LYS A 119 -13.70 -8.18 -5.54
CA LYS A 119 -13.88 -7.26 -4.41
C LYS A 119 -12.59 -7.17 -3.58
N PRO A 120 -12.06 -5.97 -3.35
CA PRO A 120 -10.84 -5.79 -2.57
C PRO A 120 -11.16 -5.59 -1.09
N PHE A 121 -10.26 -6.07 -0.23
CA PHE A 121 -10.37 -5.96 1.21
C PHE A 121 -9.00 -5.76 1.86
N VAL A 122 -9.01 -5.07 2.99
CA VAL A 122 -7.90 -5.06 3.97
C VAL A 122 -8.49 -5.49 5.31
N CYS A 123 -7.85 -6.46 5.97
CA CYS A 123 -8.30 -6.94 7.27
C CYS A 123 -7.13 -7.29 8.19
N LYS A 124 -7.41 -7.38 9.50
CA LYS A 124 -6.47 -7.94 10.50
C LYS A 124 -6.14 -9.39 10.15
N THR A 125 -4.90 -9.81 10.36
CA THR A 125 -4.47 -11.20 10.17
C THR A 125 -5.39 -12.19 10.91
N THR A 126 -5.77 -11.86 12.16
CA THR A 126 -6.66 -12.71 12.98
C THR A 126 -8.09 -12.81 12.47
N ASN A 127 -8.51 -11.91 11.59
CA ASN A 127 -9.84 -11.92 10.99
C ASN A 127 -9.85 -12.59 9.61
N PHE A 128 -8.68 -12.94 9.07
CA PHE A 128 -8.59 -13.55 7.76
C PHE A 128 -9.00 -15.02 7.83
N ASN A 129 -9.95 -15.41 6.97
CA ASN A 129 -10.37 -16.79 6.81
C ASN A 129 -10.39 -17.14 5.32
N TYR A 130 -9.59 -18.13 4.92
CA TYR A 130 -9.56 -18.61 3.54
C TYR A 130 -10.78 -19.48 3.26
N ASN A 131 -11.69 -18.96 2.43
CA ASN A 131 -12.95 -19.63 2.06
C ASN A 131 -12.95 -20.21 0.63
N GLY A 132 -11.77 -20.32 -0.01
CA GLY A 132 -11.65 -20.78 -1.40
C GLY A 132 -12.00 -19.73 -2.47
N LYS A 133 -12.48 -18.53 -2.09
CA LYS A 133 -12.92 -17.48 -3.02
C LYS A 133 -11.97 -16.28 -3.09
N ILE A 134 -10.67 -16.51 -2.93
CA ILE A 134 -9.65 -15.46 -2.92
C ILE A 134 -8.77 -15.60 -4.16
N LYS A 135 -8.73 -14.56 -5.00
CA LYS A 135 -7.95 -14.47 -6.25
C LYS A 135 -6.49 -14.11 -5.96
N TYR A 136 -6.30 -13.07 -5.14
CA TYR A 136 -4.99 -12.54 -4.75
C TYR A 136 -4.99 -12.22 -3.26
N ALA A 137 -3.86 -12.42 -2.58
CA ALA A 137 -3.65 -11.93 -1.23
C ALA A 137 -2.16 -11.71 -0.97
N THR A 138 -1.84 -10.69 -0.17
CA THR A 138 -0.51 -10.50 0.41
C THR A 138 -0.65 -10.06 1.85
N GLN A 139 0.07 -10.72 2.74
CA GLN A 139 0.22 -10.31 4.12
C GLN A 139 1.33 -9.27 4.26
N SER A 140 1.14 -8.33 5.17
CA SER A 140 2.17 -7.38 5.57
C SER A 140 1.81 -6.77 6.93
N GLY A 141 2.59 -5.81 7.39
CA GLY A 141 2.33 -5.16 8.66
C GLY A 141 3.31 -4.04 8.94
N PRO A 142 2.94 -3.08 9.80
CA PRO A 142 1.69 -3.02 10.56
C PRO A 142 0.44 -2.62 9.72
N MET A 143 -0.78 -2.86 10.25
CA MET A 143 -1.95 -2.14 9.73
C MET A 143 -1.81 -0.64 10.04
N LEU A 144 -2.16 0.21 9.08
CA LEU A 144 -2.11 1.66 9.24
C LEU A 144 -3.37 2.19 9.92
N ILE A 145 -4.52 1.77 9.39
CA ILE A 145 -5.85 2.11 9.89
C ILE A 145 -6.61 0.82 10.18
N ILE A 146 -7.27 0.78 11.34
CA ILE A 146 -8.08 -0.33 11.81
C ILE A 146 -9.43 0.23 12.24
N ASP A 147 -10.50 -0.19 11.57
CA ASP A 147 -11.87 0.24 11.85
C ASP A 147 -12.01 1.78 11.92
N GLY A 148 -11.30 2.48 11.03
CA GLY A 148 -11.26 3.94 10.92
C GLY A 148 -10.32 4.65 11.90
N GLN A 149 -9.64 3.92 12.79
CA GLN A 149 -8.70 4.47 13.77
C GLN A 149 -7.25 4.24 13.36
N VAL A 150 -6.38 5.21 13.65
CA VAL A 150 -4.94 5.05 13.51
C VAL A 150 -4.45 3.95 14.47
N HIS A 151 -3.52 3.13 14.01
CA HIS A 151 -2.92 2.12 14.87
C HIS A 151 -2.33 2.74 16.14
N SER A 152 -2.75 2.22 17.29
CA SER A 152 -2.36 2.67 18.64
C SER A 152 -0.86 2.70 18.92
N ALA A 153 -0.04 1.94 18.20
CA ALA A 153 1.41 1.94 18.38
C ALA A 153 2.09 3.17 17.74
N PHE A 154 1.40 3.88 16.84
CA PHE A 154 1.96 5.02 16.13
C PHE A 154 1.87 6.28 16.96
N LYS A 155 3.01 6.95 17.09
CA LYS A 155 3.15 8.17 17.90
C LYS A 155 3.23 9.38 16.98
N ASP A 156 2.43 10.39 17.28
CA ASP A 156 2.56 11.72 16.69
C ASP A 156 3.97 12.27 16.96
N GLY A 157 4.56 12.94 15.97
CA GLY A 157 5.92 13.48 16.05
C GLY A 157 7.04 12.43 16.16
N SER A 158 6.79 11.16 15.81
CA SER A 158 7.83 10.13 15.84
C SER A 158 9.00 10.47 14.92
N THR A 159 10.22 10.27 15.42
CA THR A 159 11.47 10.45 14.66
C THR A 159 11.83 9.28 13.74
N ASN A 160 11.02 8.20 13.73
CA ASN A 160 11.21 7.09 12.80
C ASN A 160 10.66 7.46 11.42
N LEU A 161 11.51 8.08 10.61
CA LEU A 161 11.18 8.55 9.26
C LEU A 161 11.72 7.55 8.24
N ASN A 162 10.89 7.20 7.26
CA ASN A 162 11.25 6.37 6.11
C ASN A 162 10.40 6.78 4.92
N ILE A 163 10.83 6.45 3.70
CA ILE A 163 9.89 6.39 2.57
C ILE A 163 8.94 5.22 2.82
N ARG A 164 7.64 5.48 2.79
CA ARG A 164 6.61 4.48 3.12
C ARG A 164 5.65 4.31 1.96
N ASN A 165 5.15 3.09 1.80
CA ASN A 165 4.04 2.79 0.93
C ASN A 165 2.95 1.99 1.66
N GLY A 166 1.75 2.01 1.10
CA GLY A 166 0.60 1.37 1.72
C GLY A 166 -0.56 1.21 0.77
N VAL A 167 -1.51 0.38 1.18
CA VAL A 167 -2.76 0.11 0.47
C VAL A 167 -3.95 0.24 1.40
N GLY A 168 -5.01 0.90 0.95
CA GLY A 168 -6.26 1.07 1.69
C GLY A 168 -7.47 0.83 0.80
N ILE A 169 -8.65 0.73 1.44
CA ILE A 169 -9.94 0.62 0.75
C ILE A 169 -10.72 1.92 0.99
N LEU A 170 -11.03 2.64 -0.09
CA LEU A 170 -11.82 3.85 -0.06
C LEU A 170 -13.30 3.56 0.27
N PRO A 171 -14.09 4.56 0.71
CA PRO A 171 -15.51 4.39 1.00
C PRO A 171 -16.35 3.85 -0.17
N ASP A 172 -15.91 4.07 -1.41
CA ASP A 172 -16.56 3.59 -2.63
C ASP A 172 -16.06 2.20 -3.10
N ASN A 173 -15.33 1.48 -2.26
CA ASN A 173 -14.71 0.17 -2.51
C ASN A 173 -13.60 0.15 -3.55
N ARG A 174 -13.06 1.30 -3.98
CA ARG A 174 -11.82 1.32 -4.77
C ARG A 174 -10.60 1.10 -3.88
N VAL A 175 -9.56 0.50 -4.46
CA VAL A 175 -8.26 0.35 -3.81
C VAL A 175 -7.49 1.66 -3.96
N VAL A 176 -6.92 2.17 -2.88
CA VAL A 176 -5.98 3.29 -2.94
C VAL A 176 -4.59 2.82 -2.55
N PHE A 177 -3.63 3.10 -3.42
CA PHE A 177 -2.20 2.95 -3.16
C PHE A 177 -1.61 4.32 -2.89
N ALA A 178 -0.71 4.39 -1.90
CA ALA A 178 -0.01 5.60 -1.55
C ALA A 178 1.47 5.31 -1.32
N MET A 179 2.33 6.23 -1.72
CA MET A 179 3.76 6.24 -1.38
C MET A 179 4.17 7.65 -1.00
N SER A 180 4.89 7.83 0.10
CA SER A 180 5.49 9.13 0.41
C SER A 180 6.62 9.43 -0.57
N LYS A 181 6.72 10.68 -1.04
CA LYS A 181 7.81 11.14 -1.92
C LYS A 181 9.10 11.40 -1.14
N THR A 182 8.95 11.66 0.16
CA THR A 182 10.00 11.95 1.15
C THR A 182 9.78 11.07 2.37
N GLU A 183 10.71 11.13 3.33
CA GLU A 183 10.58 10.37 4.56
C GLU A 183 9.42 10.89 5.43
N ILE A 184 8.63 9.96 5.99
CA ILE A 184 7.46 10.24 6.82
C ILE A 184 7.41 9.23 7.98
N ASN A 185 6.82 9.62 9.11
CA ASN A 185 6.54 8.67 10.19
C ASN A 185 5.24 7.88 9.93
N PHE A 186 5.05 6.78 10.67
CA PHE A 186 3.86 5.95 10.53
C PHE A 186 2.56 6.66 10.88
N TYR A 187 2.58 7.56 11.86
CA TYR A 187 1.38 8.26 12.32
C TYR A 187 0.85 9.18 11.22
N ASP A 188 1.69 10.04 10.66
CA ASP A 188 1.31 10.95 9.58
C ASP A 188 0.89 10.21 8.31
N PHE A 189 1.58 9.12 7.99
CA PHE A 189 1.22 8.26 6.87
C PHE A 189 -0.13 7.57 7.09
N ALA A 190 -0.42 7.08 8.30
CA ALA A 190 -1.73 6.53 8.62
C ALA A 190 -2.83 7.61 8.56
N LYS A 191 -2.58 8.80 9.11
CA LYS A 191 -3.51 9.94 9.06
C LYS A 191 -3.90 10.30 7.62
N TYR A 192 -2.99 10.13 6.65
CA TYR A 192 -3.32 10.29 5.23
C TYR A 192 -4.45 9.34 4.79
N PHE A 193 -4.31 8.02 5.03
CA PHE A 193 -5.38 7.06 4.72
C PHE A 193 -6.67 7.33 5.50
N GLN A 194 -6.56 7.78 6.76
CA GLN A 194 -7.72 8.16 7.57
C GLN A 194 -8.49 9.33 6.92
N ARG A 195 -7.79 10.36 6.42
CA ARG A 195 -8.40 11.51 5.73
C ARG A 195 -9.10 11.10 4.43
N LEU A 196 -8.55 10.11 3.72
CA LEU A 196 -9.21 9.51 2.54
C LEU A 196 -10.47 8.70 2.90
N GLY A 197 -10.80 8.54 4.19
CA GLY A 197 -11.96 7.80 4.66
C GLY A 197 -11.75 6.28 4.66
N CYS A 198 -10.50 5.80 4.56
CA CYS A 198 -10.23 4.37 4.63
C CYS A 198 -10.63 3.82 6.00
N LYS A 199 -11.48 2.79 6.02
CA LYS A 199 -11.78 2.06 7.26
C LYS A 199 -10.65 1.11 7.65
N ASN A 200 -9.96 0.56 6.67
CA ASN A 200 -8.79 -0.28 6.89
C ASN A 200 -7.72 0.07 5.85
N ALA A 201 -6.47 0.15 6.31
CA ALA A 201 -5.31 0.37 5.46
C ALA A 201 -4.11 -0.41 6.02
N LEU A 202 -3.20 -0.80 5.15
CA LEU A 202 -2.10 -1.71 5.43
C LEU A 202 -0.79 -1.10 4.92
N TYR A 203 0.22 -1.08 5.79
CA TYR A 203 1.57 -0.78 5.39
C TYR A 203 2.15 -1.95 4.60
N LEU A 204 2.90 -1.64 3.55
CA LEU A 204 3.54 -2.62 2.69
C LEU A 204 5.04 -2.70 3.03
N ASP A 205 5.88 -3.21 2.13
CA ASP A 205 7.31 -3.28 2.41
C ASP A 205 8.00 -1.90 2.44
N GLY A 206 8.71 -1.67 3.55
CA GLY A 206 9.48 -0.47 3.84
C GLY A 206 10.96 -0.53 3.49
N PHE A 207 11.52 -1.72 3.25
CA PHE A 207 12.95 -1.84 2.97
C PHE A 207 13.30 -1.10 1.67
N VAL A 208 12.44 -1.22 0.67
CA VAL A 208 12.49 -0.42 -0.56
C VAL A 208 11.07 -0.05 -0.98
N SER A 209 10.70 1.22 -0.87
CA SER A 209 9.46 1.76 -1.46
C SER A 209 9.74 2.30 -2.87
N ARG A 210 9.06 1.73 -3.86
CA ARG A 210 9.09 2.19 -5.26
C ARG A 210 7.71 2.19 -5.87
N THR A 211 7.46 3.19 -6.71
CA THR A 211 6.24 3.29 -7.52
C THR A 211 6.60 3.60 -8.96
N TYR A 212 5.93 2.93 -9.88
CA TYR A 212 5.88 3.28 -11.29
C TYR A 212 4.47 3.76 -11.61
N LEU A 213 4.35 5.03 -11.98
CA LEU A 213 3.08 5.68 -12.32
C LEU A 213 3.32 6.75 -13.42
N PRO A 214 3.41 6.32 -14.69
CA PRO A 214 3.73 7.21 -15.80
C PRO A 214 2.75 8.36 -16.00
N GLU A 215 1.47 8.15 -15.72
CA GLU A 215 0.44 9.20 -15.83
C GLU A 215 0.72 10.42 -14.93
N LYS A 216 1.56 10.25 -13.89
CA LYS A 216 2.02 11.32 -12.98
C LYS A 216 3.48 11.69 -13.20
N ASN A 217 4.10 11.26 -14.29
CA ASN A 217 5.53 11.42 -14.56
C ASN A 217 6.43 10.87 -13.43
N TRP A 218 5.96 9.85 -12.70
CA TRP A 218 6.74 9.22 -11.63
C TRP A 218 7.22 7.84 -12.08
N ILE A 219 8.48 7.77 -12.51
CA ILE A 219 9.05 6.59 -13.18
C ILE A 219 10.17 6.00 -12.32
N GLN A 220 9.82 5.08 -11.42
CA GLN A 220 10.81 4.25 -10.74
C GLN A 220 10.63 2.80 -11.16
N THR A 221 11.62 2.26 -11.88
CA THR A 221 11.60 0.87 -12.35
C THR A 221 12.64 0.00 -11.64
N ASP A 222 13.46 0.58 -10.78
CA ASP A 222 14.42 -0.13 -9.94
C ASP A 222 13.73 -0.88 -8.79
N GLY A 223 14.55 -1.45 -7.90
CA GLY A 223 14.08 -2.18 -6.71
C GLY A 223 14.69 -3.56 -6.57
N ASN A 224 14.50 -4.12 -5.38
CA ASN A 224 14.91 -5.48 -5.03
C ASN A 224 13.97 -6.01 -3.95
N PHE A 225 12.74 -6.33 -4.34
CA PHE A 225 11.65 -6.72 -3.44
C PHE A 225 10.91 -7.98 -3.90
N GLY A 226 10.11 -8.56 -3.01
CA GLY A 226 9.34 -9.78 -3.30
C GLY A 226 8.15 -9.54 -4.22
N VAL A 227 6.97 -9.38 -3.62
CA VAL A 227 5.70 -9.22 -4.34
C VAL A 227 5.63 -7.82 -4.97
N ILE A 228 4.94 -7.71 -6.11
CA ILE A 228 4.69 -6.44 -6.80
C ILE A 228 3.20 -6.35 -7.15
N PHE A 229 2.54 -5.27 -6.74
CA PHE A 229 1.24 -4.87 -7.30
C PHE A 229 1.46 -4.32 -8.71
N GLY A 230 0.63 -4.73 -9.66
CA GLY A 230 0.64 -4.16 -11.00
C GLY A 230 -0.77 -3.98 -11.55
N VAL A 231 -1.00 -2.87 -12.25
CA VAL A 231 -2.17 -2.68 -13.11
C VAL A 231 -1.72 -2.76 -14.56
N THR A 232 -2.41 -3.61 -15.32
CA THR A 232 -2.13 -3.82 -16.74
C THR A 232 -3.34 -3.50 -17.60
N VAL A 233 -3.07 -3.01 -18.81
CA VAL A 233 -4.07 -2.86 -19.87
C VAL A 233 -3.60 -3.61 -21.11
N LYS A 234 -4.53 -4.03 -21.96
CA LYS A 234 -4.15 -4.58 -23.28
C LYS A 234 -3.50 -3.45 -24.08
N LYS A 235 -2.38 -3.75 -24.74
CA LYS A 235 -1.75 -2.81 -25.66
C LYS A 235 -2.73 -2.56 -26.81
N ASN A 236 -3.17 -1.31 -26.97
CA ASN A 236 -3.93 -0.93 -28.17
C ASN A 236 -3.03 -1.18 -29.38
N LYS A 237 -3.53 -1.95 -30.35
CA LYS A 237 -2.85 -2.15 -31.62
C LYS A 237 -2.81 -0.86 -32.42
#